data_AF-A0A3L7T607-F1
#
_entry.id   AF-A0A3L7T607-F1
#
_cell.length_a   1.000
_cell.length_b   1.000
_cell.length_c   1.000
_cell.angle_alpha   90.00
_cell.angle_beta   90.00
_cell.angle_gamma   90.00
#
_symmetry.space_group_name_H-M   'P 1'
#
loop_
_entity.id
_entity.type
_entity.pdbx_description
1 polymer ?
#
loop_
_entity_poly.entity_id
_entity_poly.type
_entity_poly.pdbx_seq_one_letter_code
_entity_poly.pdbx_strand_id
1 'polypeptide(L)'
;MTSPTNSAELIRIRKYPNRRLYDISRSTHLTHDEVLAIVRRGLSVKINDSRSDMDITNEVMLQILISREPALINSLSTDALLALARSTPENAPAAGVSLSEQAR
;
A
#
# COMPACT_ATOMS: atom_id res chain seq x y z
N MET A 1 13.29 14.22 32.62
CA MET A 1 11.91 13.92 32.18
C MET A 1 11.74 14.46 30.76
N THR A 2 11.85 13.63 29.74
CA THR A 2 11.24 13.87 28.41
C THR A 2 11.16 12.50 27.71
N SER A 3 9.94 12.04 27.48
CA SER A 3 9.57 10.71 26.99
C SER A 3 10.11 10.39 25.58
N PRO A 4 10.38 9.12 25.23
CA PRO A 4 10.62 8.74 23.85
C PRO A 4 9.27 8.51 23.17
N THR A 5 8.65 9.55 22.64
CA THR A 5 7.50 9.36 21.74
C THR A 5 8.06 8.99 20.37
N ASN A 6 8.43 7.72 20.18
CA ASN A 6 8.63 7.15 18.85
C ASN A 6 7.25 6.94 18.20
N SER A 7 6.58 8.06 17.91
CA SER A 7 5.46 8.08 16.98
C SER A 7 6.05 7.77 15.61
N ALA A 8 5.89 6.51 15.17
CA ALA A 8 6.35 6.03 13.88
C ALA A 8 6.09 7.10 12.80
N GLU A 9 7.16 7.65 12.25
CA GLU A 9 7.09 8.79 11.34
C GLU A 9 6.27 8.38 10.10
N LEU A 10 5.09 8.98 9.94
CA LEU A 10 4.20 8.69 8.82
C LEU A 10 4.74 9.36 7.55
N ILE A 11 5.25 8.55 6.63
CA ILE A 11 5.72 9.03 5.33
C ILE A 11 4.53 9.21 4.39
N ARG A 12 4.33 10.45 3.94
CA ARG A 12 3.27 10.81 3.00
C ARG A 12 3.81 10.75 1.57
N ILE A 13 3.10 10.04 0.71
CA ILE A 13 3.52 9.76 -0.66
C ILE A 13 2.39 10.14 -1.62
N ARG A 14 2.73 10.86 -2.70
CA ARG A 14 1.83 11.12 -3.83
C ARG A 14 2.12 10.14 -4.94
N LYS A 15 1.08 9.44 -5.40
CA LYS A 15 1.16 8.58 -6.59
C LYS A 15 0.72 9.35 -7.83
N TYR A 16 1.62 9.45 -8.80
CA TYR A 16 1.35 10.06 -10.09
C TYR A 16 1.05 9.00 -11.16
N PRO A 17 0.32 9.37 -12.23
CA PRO A 17 -0.14 8.44 -13.27
C PRO A 17 0.99 7.71 -14.01
N ASN A 18 2.13 8.37 -14.19
CA ASN A 18 3.33 7.83 -14.86
C ASN A 18 4.14 6.86 -13.98
N ARG A 19 3.46 6.09 -13.12
CA ARG A 19 4.04 5.15 -12.14
C ARG A 19 4.97 5.76 -11.09
N ARG A 20 5.11 7.10 -11.01
CA ARG A 20 5.98 7.76 -10.04
C ARG A 20 5.33 7.81 -8.66
N LEU A 21 6.09 7.45 -7.64
CA LEU A 21 5.79 7.73 -6.24
C LEU A 21 6.66 8.90 -5.80
N TYR A 22 6.10 9.83 -5.04
CA TYR A 22 6.79 11.03 -4.60
C TYR A 22 6.59 11.24 -3.10
N ASP A 23 7.67 11.21 -2.35
CA ASP A 23 7.68 11.56 -0.93
C ASP A 23 7.58 13.07 -0.78
N ILE A 24 6.48 13.54 -0.19
CA ILE A 24 6.26 14.98 -0.05
C ILE A 24 7.12 15.60 1.05
N SER A 25 7.55 14.81 2.05
CA SER A 25 8.35 15.30 3.17
C SER A 25 9.80 15.49 2.76
N ARG A 26 10.34 14.54 1.99
CA ARG A 26 11.74 14.57 1.50
C ARG A 26 11.88 15.17 0.10
N SER A 27 10.76 15.57 -0.50
CA SER A 27 10.70 16.13 -1.86
C SER A 27 11.42 15.28 -2.91
N THR A 28 11.34 13.94 -2.78
CA THR A 28 12.10 12.99 -3.62
C THR A 28 11.21 11.93 -4.26
N HIS A 29 11.65 11.39 -5.39
CA HIS A 29 11.00 10.24 -6.01
C HIS A 29 11.36 8.94 -5.29
N LEU A 30 10.37 8.05 -5.22
CA LEU A 30 10.53 6.71 -4.67
C LEU A 30 10.19 5.67 -5.72
N THR A 31 10.90 4.56 -5.65
CA THR A 31 10.58 3.29 -6.28
C THR A 31 9.69 2.45 -5.35
N HIS A 32 9.02 1.45 -5.91
CA HIS A 32 8.27 0.45 -5.14
C HIS A 32 9.14 -0.26 -4.09
N ASP A 33 10.41 -0.49 -4.41
CA ASP A 33 11.37 -1.15 -3.51
C ASP A 33 11.75 -0.27 -2.32
N GLU A 34 11.90 1.04 -2.54
CA GLU A 34 12.16 2.00 -1.47
C GLU A 34 10.95 2.15 -0.55
N VAL A 35 9.73 2.16 -1.10
CA VAL A 35 8.50 2.14 -0.29
C VAL A 35 8.44 0.89 0.58
N LEU A 36 8.76 -0.29 0.03
CA LEU A 36 8.82 -1.49 0.84
C LEU A 36 9.93 -1.44 1.90
N ALA A 37 11.09 -0.88 1.57
CA ALA A 37 12.19 -0.72 2.51
C ALA A 37 11.81 0.19 3.69
N ILE A 38 11.05 1.26 3.44
CA ILE A 38 10.46 2.13 4.47
C ILE A 38 9.56 1.32 5.39
N VAL A 39 8.61 0.57 4.84
CA VAL A 39 7.68 -0.26 5.63
C VAL A 39 8.43 -1.33 6.44
N ARG A 40 9.44 -1.98 5.85
CA ARG A 40 10.30 -2.97 6.54
C ARG A 40 11.12 -2.38 7.68
N ARG A 41 11.39 -1.07 7.67
CA ARG A 41 12.04 -0.35 8.78
C ARG A 41 11.07 -0.01 9.92
N GLY A 42 9.79 -0.41 9.80
CA GLY A 42 8.75 -0.15 10.80
C GLY A 42 8.09 1.22 10.67
N LEU A 43 8.35 1.95 9.58
CA LEU A 43 7.73 3.24 9.30
C LEU A 43 6.38 3.04 8.60
N SER A 44 5.40 3.84 8.96
CA SER A 44 4.09 3.84 8.29
C SER A 44 4.14 4.68 7.02
N VAL A 45 3.42 4.26 6.00
CA VAL A 45 3.26 5.02 4.74
C VAL A 45 1.79 5.35 4.52
N LYS A 46 1.52 6.51 3.94
CA LYS A 46 0.21 6.88 3.41
C LYS A 46 0.38 7.36 1.98
N ILE A 47 -0.34 6.73 1.06
CA ILE A 47 -0.22 6.97 -0.38
C ILE A 47 -1.53 7.52 -0.91
N ASN A 48 -1.51 8.75 -1.40
CA ASN A 48 -2.67 9.39 -2.01
C ASN A 48 -2.47 9.53 -3.53
N ASP A 49 -3.54 9.28 -4.29
CA ASP A 49 -3.54 9.55 -5.73
C ASP A 49 -3.43 11.06 -5.99
N SER A 50 -2.53 11.43 -6.90
CA SER A 50 -2.26 12.85 -7.18
C SER A 50 -3.43 13.60 -7.83
N ARG A 51 -4.35 12.90 -8.49
CA ARG A 51 -5.49 13.47 -9.22
C ARG A 51 -6.76 13.49 -8.36
N SER A 52 -7.07 12.38 -7.69
CA SER A 52 -8.31 12.24 -6.90
C SER A 52 -8.13 12.52 -5.41
N ASP A 53 -6.90 12.61 -4.92
CA ASP A 53 -6.55 12.70 -3.51
C ASP A 53 -6.99 11.49 -2.66
N MET A 54 -7.53 10.46 -3.29
CA MET A 54 -7.99 9.24 -2.61
C MET A 54 -6.83 8.48 -2.00
N ASP A 55 -7.08 7.87 -0.84
CA ASP A 55 -6.14 6.95 -0.21
C ASP A 55 -6.10 5.64 -1.00
N ILE A 56 -4.95 5.38 -1.63
CA ILE A 56 -4.69 4.18 -2.42
C ILE A 56 -3.57 3.35 -1.80
N THR A 57 -3.31 3.54 -0.50
CA THR A 57 -2.20 2.85 0.21
C THR A 57 -2.29 1.33 0.02
N ASN A 58 -3.47 0.75 0.22
CA ASN A 58 -3.67 -0.70 0.10
C ASN A 58 -3.46 -1.21 -1.34
N GLU A 59 -3.96 -0.48 -2.34
CA GLU A 59 -3.81 -0.83 -3.75
C GLU A 59 -2.33 -0.87 -4.14
N VAL A 60 -1.58 0.18 -3.81
CA VAL A 60 -0.16 0.27 -4.14
C VAL A 60 0.65 -0.76 -3.36
N MET A 61 0.35 -0.99 -2.07
CA MET A 61 1.04 -2.02 -1.29
C MET A 61 0.78 -3.42 -1.84
N LEU A 62 -0.45 -3.74 -2.24
CA LEU A 62 -0.77 -5.01 -2.88
C LEU A 62 -0.03 -5.17 -4.19
N GLN A 63 0.01 -4.13 -5.03
CA GLN A 63 0.79 -4.11 -6.27
C GLN A 63 2.27 -4.40 -6.02
N ILE A 64 2.87 -3.78 -5.00
CA ILE A 64 4.28 -3.99 -4.63
C ILE A 64 4.53 -5.45 -4.24
N LEU A 65 3.70 -6.00 -3.36
CA LEU A 65 3.87 -7.36 -2.84
C LEU A 65 3.72 -8.40 -3.94
N ILE A 66 2.67 -8.28 -4.75
CA ILE A 66 2.40 -9.17 -5.88
C ILE A 66 3.54 -9.14 -6.91
N SER A 67 4.01 -7.94 -7.27
CA SER A 67 5.02 -7.80 -8.33
C SER A 67 6.36 -8.45 -7.99
N ARG A 68 6.65 -8.65 -6.69
CA ARG A 68 7.90 -9.25 -6.22
C ARG A 68 7.90 -10.77 -6.26
N GLU A 69 6.73 -11.39 -6.16
CA GLU A 69 6.59 -12.85 -6.16
C GLU A 69 5.69 -13.30 -7.32
N PRO A 70 6.09 -13.06 -8.58
CA PRO A 70 5.28 -13.43 -9.74
C PRO A 70 5.07 -14.95 -9.83
N ALA A 71 5.97 -15.74 -9.24
CA ALA A 71 5.82 -17.19 -9.15
C ALA A 71 4.56 -17.61 -8.38
N LEU A 72 4.13 -16.87 -7.35
CA LEU A 72 2.89 -17.15 -6.63
C LEU A 72 1.68 -17.02 -7.55
N ILE A 73 1.60 -15.94 -8.32
CA ILE A 73 0.51 -15.74 -9.28
C ILE A 73 0.59 -16.75 -10.42
N ASN A 74 1.77 -17.00 -10.96
CA ASN A 74 1.96 -17.93 -12.07
C ASN A 74 1.68 -19.39 -11.68
N SER A 75 1.66 -19.70 -10.38
CA SER A 75 1.27 -21.01 -9.88
C SER A 75 -0.25 -21.24 -9.89
N LEU A 76 -1.04 -20.18 -9.99
CA LEU A 76 -2.49 -20.25 -10.07
C LEU A 76 -2.92 -20.60 -11.50
N SER A 77 -3.89 -21.51 -11.64
CA SER A 77 -4.46 -21.82 -12.94
C SER A 77 -5.28 -20.63 -13.47
N THR A 78 -5.32 -20.47 -14.79
CA THR A 78 -6.15 -19.46 -15.45
C THR A 78 -7.62 -19.59 -15.05
N ASP A 79 -8.14 -20.81 -14.94
CA ASP A 79 -9.52 -21.04 -14.50
C ASP A 79 -9.79 -20.55 -13.07
N ALA A 80 -8.82 -20.72 -12.16
CA ALA A 80 -8.93 -20.21 -10.79
C ALA A 80 -8.91 -18.67 -10.76
N LEU A 81 -8.06 -18.04 -11.56
CA LEU A 81 -8.02 -16.57 -11.69
C LEU A 81 -9.34 -16.01 -12.24
N LEU A 82 -9.91 -16.66 -13.27
CA LEU A 82 -11.19 -16.27 -13.83
C LEU A 82 -12.35 -16.52 -12.86
N ALA A 83 -12.34 -17.61 -12.11
CA ALA A 83 -13.33 -17.88 -11.08
C ALA A 83 -13.27 -16.83 -9.96
N LEU A 84 -12.07 -16.45 -9.52
CA LEU A 84 -11.87 -15.41 -8.52
C LEU A 84 -12.45 -14.07 -9.01
N ALA A 85 -12.12 -13.65 -10.23
CA ALA A 85 -12.64 -12.42 -10.84
C ALA A 85 -14.17 -12.40 -10.96
N ARG A 86 -14.80 -13.55 -11.20
CA ARG A 86 -16.27 -13.67 -11.24
C ARG A 86 -16.91 -13.66 -9.84
N SER A 87 -16.18 -14.09 -8.81
CA SER A 87 -16.67 -14.16 -7.44
C SER A 87 -16.52 -12.86 -6.66
N THR A 88 -15.63 -11.96 -7.09
CA THR A 88 -15.46 -10.64 -6.48
C THR A 88 -16.66 -9.75 -6.82
N PRO A 89 -17.38 -9.21 -5.83
CA PRO A 89 -18.47 -8.29 -6.10
C PRO A 89 -17.93 -7.04 -6.78
N GLU A 90 -18.61 -6.56 -7.84
CA GLU A 90 -18.18 -5.41 -8.64
C GLU A 90 -18.07 -4.11 -7.81
N ASN A 91 -18.69 -4.08 -6.62
CA ASN A 91 -18.72 -2.94 -5.73
C ASN A 91 -18.48 -3.38 -4.28
N ALA A 92 -17.26 -3.82 -3.96
CA ALA A 92 -16.86 -4.04 -2.57
C ALA A 92 -16.84 -2.68 -1.84
N PRO A 93 -17.55 -2.51 -0.72
CA PRO A 93 -17.41 -1.30 0.08
C PRO A 93 -15.94 -1.19 0.50
N ALA A 94 -15.37 0.01 0.44
CA ALA A 94 -14.02 0.31 0.90
C ALA A 94 -13.89 0.00 2.40
N ALA A 95 -13.74 -1.27 2.73
CA ALA A 95 -13.58 -1.75 4.09
C ALA A 95 -12.15 -1.42 4.52
N GLY A 96 -11.95 -0.18 4.95
CA GLY A 96 -10.86 0.16 5.83
C GLY A 96 -11.04 -0.65 7.12
N VAL A 97 -10.35 -1.78 7.21
CA VAL A 97 -10.26 -2.53 8.46
C VAL A 97 -9.45 -1.66 9.42
N SER A 98 -10.16 -0.88 10.23
CA SER A 98 -9.60 -0.14 11.35
C SER A 98 -9.15 -1.17 12.39
N LEU A 99 -7.86 -1.45 12.43
CA LEU A 99 -7.25 -2.39 13.39
C LEU A 99 -7.05 -1.78 14.79
N SER A 100 -7.78 -0.73 15.14
CA SER A 100 -7.77 -0.17 16.49
C SER A 100 -9.08 -0.50 17.19
N GLU A 101 -9.04 -1.50 18.08
CA GLU A 101 -9.67 -1.51 19.41
C GLU A 101 -9.82 -2.96 19.94
N GLN A 102 -8.70 -3.67 20.06
CA GLN A 102 -8.58 -4.77 21.03
C GLN A 102 -7.17 -4.76 21.63
N ALA A 103 -6.93 -3.80 22.52
CA ALA A 103 -5.84 -3.88 23.49
C ALA A 103 -6.23 -3.16 24.78
N ARG A 104 -6.83 -3.95 25.69
CA ARG A 104 -7.07 -3.71 27.12
C ARG A 104 -8.16 -2.74 27.53
#